data_AF-A0A7J6Q198-F1
#
_entry.id   AF-A0A7J6Q198-F1
#
_cell.length_a   1.000
_cell.length_b   1.000
_cell.length_c   1.000
_cell.angle_alpha   90.00
_cell.angle_beta   90.00
_cell.angle_gamma   90.00
#
_symmetry.space_group_name_H-M   'P 1'
#
loop_
_entity.id
_entity.type
_entity.pdbx_description
1 polymer ?
#
loop_
_entity_poly.entity_id
_entity_poly.type
_entity_poly.pdbx_seq_one_letter_code
_entity_poly.pdbx_strand_id
1 'polypeptide(L)'
;MVHVGSMSRAAKIAGVVRRQLCQVLIDSGTDIAKAQSKVDESCGEDIEPLCRCICGAFAANAAAQVNSSGQYVSLLDGQRQLMIGQQSVLYGVQRAPNYVVYSHGIDTGAHNGTYEMIHISQIESQWLIDAAPALYRPGKRK
;
A
#
# COMPACT_ATOMS: atom_id res chain seq x y z
N MET A 1 -35.20 10.11 -2.31
CA MET A 1 -34.77 9.87 -3.70
C MET A 1 -33.24 9.97 -3.74
N VAL A 2 -32.54 8.84 -3.62
CA VAL A 2 -31.07 8.84 -3.53
C VAL A 2 -30.54 9.05 -4.95
N HIS A 3 -29.88 10.18 -5.19
CA HIS A 3 -29.17 10.42 -6.44
C HIS A 3 -28.04 9.40 -6.54
N VAL A 4 -28.18 8.43 -7.44
CA VAL A 4 -27.06 7.57 -7.86
C VAL A 4 -26.14 8.48 -8.68
N GLY A 5 -25.19 9.12 -7.99
CA GLY A 5 -24.22 10.02 -8.62
C GLY A 5 -23.45 9.29 -9.72
N SER A 6 -23.32 9.94 -10.88
CA SER A 6 -22.48 9.47 -11.99
C SER A 6 -21.10 9.10 -11.46
N MET A 7 -20.68 7.84 -11.66
CA MET A 7 -19.36 7.37 -11.24
C MET A 7 -18.25 8.23 -11.84
N SER A 8 -17.24 8.57 -11.02
CA SER A 8 -16.06 9.30 -11.47
C SER A 8 -15.32 8.52 -12.57
N ARG A 9 -14.55 9.24 -13.40
CA ARG A 9 -13.72 8.61 -14.45
C ARG A 9 -12.80 7.54 -13.86
N ALA A 10 -12.21 7.80 -12.69
CA ALA A 10 -11.35 6.85 -11.99
C ALA A 10 -12.11 5.57 -11.59
N ALA A 11 -13.33 5.69 -11.04
CA ALA A 11 -14.14 4.53 -10.67
C ALA A 11 -14.52 3.68 -11.90
N LYS A 12 -14.82 4.32 -13.04
CA LYS A 12 -15.08 3.63 -14.31
C LYS A 12 -13.84 2.85 -14.78
N ILE A 13 -12.66 3.49 -14.73
CA ILE A 13 -11.39 2.85 -15.11
C ILE A 13 -11.08 1.66 -14.20
N ALA A 14 -11.22 1.80 -12.87
CA ALA A 14 -11.03 0.70 -11.93
C ALA A 14 -11.95 -0.49 -12.25
N GLY A 15 -13.21 -0.21 -12.64
CA GLY A 15 -14.14 -1.24 -13.10
C GLY A 15 -13.69 -1.96 -14.37
N VAL A 16 -13.06 -1.26 -15.31
CA VAL A 16 -12.48 -1.87 -16.52
C VAL A 16 -11.28 -2.73 -16.16
N VAL A 17 -10.35 -2.21 -15.36
CA VAL A 17 -9.15 -2.94 -14.93
C VAL A 17 -9.50 -4.23 -14.20
N ARG A 18 -10.49 -4.19 -13.28
CA ARG A 18 -10.97 -5.40 -12.59
C ARG A 18 -11.44 -6.47 -13.56
N ARG A 19 -12.22 -6.10 -14.58
CA ARG A 19 -12.69 -7.04 -15.61
C ARG A 19 -11.54 -7.60 -16.45
N GLN A 20 -10.56 -6.77 -16.80
CA GLN A 20 -9.38 -7.21 -17.53
C GLN A 20 -8.54 -8.21 -16.72
N LEU A 21 -8.34 -7.96 -15.43
CA LEU A 21 -7.65 -8.91 -14.54
C LEU A 21 -8.40 -10.25 -14.44
N CYS A 22 -9.73 -10.22 -14.35
CA CYS A 22 -10.55 -11.43 -14.39
C CYS A 22 -10.34 -12.21 -15.69
N GLN A 23 -10.27 -11.51 -16.83
CA GLN A 23 -10.04 -12.14 -18.13
C GLN A 23 -8.65 -12.80 -18.19
N VAL A 24 -7.61 -12.12 -17.69
CA VAL A 24 -6.26 -12.70 -17.62
C VAL A 24 -6.22 -13.97 -16.78
N LEU A 25 -6.97 -14.01 -15.66
CA LEU A 25 -7.08 -15.23 -14.85
C LEU A 25 -7.73 -16.38 -15.64
N ILE A 26 -8.78 -16.10 -16.41
CA ILE A 26 -9.44 -17.09 -17.27
C ILE A 26 -8.46 -17.58 -18.35
N ASP A 27 -7.77 -16.66 -19.01
CA ASP A 27 -6.81 -16.97 -20.08
C ASP A 27 -5.60 -17.79 -19.55
N SER A 28 -5.26 -17.63 -18.27
CA SER A 28 -4.23 -18.44 -17.60
C SER A 28 -4.68 -19.87 -17.22
N GLY A 29 -5.92 -20.25 -17.55
CA GLY A 29 -6.51 -21.56 -17.28
C GLY A 29 -7.28 -21.66 -15.96
N THR A 30 -7.59 -20.54 -15.30
CA THR A 30 -8.49 -20.55 -14.14
C THR A 30 -9.93 -20.71 -14.61
N ASP A 31 -10.68 -21.61 -13.96
CA ASP A 31 -12.13 -21.74 -14.20
C ASP A 31 -12.86 -20.39 -14.06
N ILE A 32 -13.86 -20.14 -14.91
CA ILE A 32 -14.55 -18.85 -14.99
C ILE A 32 -15.17 -18.45 -13.65
N ALA A 33 -15.87 -19.36 -12.97
CA ALA A 33 -16.52 -19.06 -11.70
C ALA A 33 -15.47 -18.77 -10.62
N LYS A 34 -14.35 -19.51 -10.64
CA LYS A 34 -13.23 -19.28 -9.72
C LYS A 34 -12.52 -17.95 -10.00
N ALA A 35 -12.34 -17.56 -11.27
CA ALA A 35 -11.72 -16.30 -11.66
C ALA A 35 -12.59 -15.10 -11.22
N GLN A 36 -13.90 -15.18 -11.45
CA GLN A 36 -14.86 -14.18 -10.98
C GLN A 36 -14.83 -14.05 -9.45
N SER A 37 -14.90 -15.20 -8.75
CA SER A 37 -14.78 -15.20 -7.29
C SER A 37 -13.50 -14.53 -6.80
N LYS A 38 -12.36 -14.75 -7.47
CA LYS A 38 -11.08 -14.14 -7.07
C LYS A 38 -11.04 -12.61 -7.21
N VAL A 39 -11.79 -12.02 -8.13
CA VAL A 39 -11.80 -10.57 -8.34
C VAL A 39 -12.89 -9.85 -7.54
N ASP A 40 -13.91 -10.58 -7.07
CA ASP A 40 -15.04 -10.03 -6.32
C ASP A 40 -15.02 -10.44 -4.84
N GLU A 41 -14.05 -11.25 -4.40
CA GLU A 41 -13.87 -11.63 -3.00
C GLU A 41 -13.63 -10.39 -2.12
N SER A 42 -14.40 -10.30 -1.03
CA SER A 42 -14.34 -9.20 -0.06
C SER A 42 -13.85 -9.73 1.28
N CYS A 43 -13.06 -8.92 1.99
CA CYS A 43 -12.60 -9.23 3.34
C CYS A 43 -13.62 -8.86 4.44
N GLY A 44 -14.76 -8.26 4.07
CA GLY A 44 -15.80 -7.89 5.04
C GLY A 44 -15.30 -6.82 6.02
N GLU A 45 -15.54 -7.04 7.32
CA GLU A 45 -15.09 -6.14 8.40
C GLU A 45 -13.63 -6.37 8.80
N ASP A 46 -13.11 -7.58 8.59
CA ASP A 46 -11.71 -7.90 8.85
C ASP A 46 -10.84 -7.43 7.67
N ILE A 47 -10.22 -6.27 7.84
CA ILE A 47 -9.37 -5.67 6.80
C ILE A 47 -7.94 -6.23 6.81
N GLU A 48 -7.56 -7.05 7.79
CA GLU A 48 -6.18 -7.53 7.92
C GLU A 48 -5.69 -8.30 6.68
N PRO A 49 -6.47 -9.22 6.06
CA PRO A 49 -6.06 -9.91 4.85
C PRO A 49 -5.75 -8.95 3.69
N LEU A 50 -6.54 -7.87 3.55
CA LEU A 50 -6.30 -6.84 2.54
C LEU A 50 -5.03 -6.04 2.86
N CYS A 51 -4.83 -5.64 4.12
CA CYS A 51 -3.63 -4.93 4.55
C CYS A 51 -2.37 -5.77 4.35
N ARG A 52 -2.41 -7.08 4.65
CA ARG A 52 -1.30 -8.02 4.39
C ARG A 52 -1.03 -8.17 2.90
N CYS A 53 -2.06 -8.23 2.06
CA CYS A 53 -1.92 -8.26 0.60
C CYS A 53 -1.22 -7.00 0.07
N ILE A 54 -1.64 -5.81 0.53
CA ILE A 54 -1.01 -4.53 0.17
C ILE A 54 0.44 -4.49 0.67
N CYS A 55 0.69 -4.93 1.91
CA CYS A 55 2.03 -5.03 2.48
C CYS A 55 2.96 -5.90 1.61
N GLY A 56 2.49 -7.06 1.15
CA GLY A 56 3.26 -7.93 0.26
C GLY A 56 3.50 -7.31 -1.11
N ALA A 57 2.48 -6.69 -1.71
CA ALA A 57 2.60 -6.05 -3.02
C ALA A 57 3.59 -4.88 -3.03
N PHE A 58 3.68 -4.13 -1.94
CA PHE A 58 4.52 -2.94 -1.80
C PHE A 58 5.68 -3.15 -0.81
N ALA A 59 6.09 -4.39 -0.57
CA ALA A 59 7.11 -4.70 0.42
C ALA A 59 8.45 -3.99 0.16
N ALA A 60 8.80 -3.67 -1.09
CA ALA A 60 10.02 -2.90 -1.40
C ALA A 60 9.90 -1.39 -1.04
N ASN A 61 8.67 -0.89 -0.90
CA ASN A 61 8.35 0.50 -0.58
C ASN A 61 7.77 0.58 0.84
N ALA A 62 8.55 0.13 1.82
CA ALA A 62 8.21 0.24 3.23
C ALA A 62 9.06 1.31 3.91
N ALA A 63 8.49 1.97 4.92
CA ALA A 63 9.16 3.00 5.69
C ALA A 63 8.87 2.86 7.19
N ALA A 64 9.84 3.29 8.00
CA ALA A 64 9.71 3.36 9.44
C ALA A 64 9.75 4.82 9.90
N GLN A 65 8.91 5.13 10.88
CA GLN A 65 8.91 6.43 11.53
C GLN A 65 10.22 6.63 12.31
N VAL A 66 10.85 7.79 12.12
CA VAL A 66 12.11 8.15 12.80
C VAL A 66 11.84 8.97 14.07
N ASN A 67 10.78 9.78 14.07
CA ASN A 67 10.42 10.63 15.19
C ASN A 67 8.92 10.97 15.21
N SER A 68 8.48 11.59 16.31
CA SER A 68 7.09 12.01 16.50
C SER A 68 6.64 13.14 15.57
N SER A 69 7.54 13.80 14.83
CA SER A 69 7.18 14.88 13.89
C SER A 69 6.72 14.35 12.52
N GLY A 70 6.67 13.03 12.32
CA GLY A 70 6.16 12.42 11.10
C GLY A 70 7.20 12.29 9.99
N GLN A 71 8.49 12.30 10.34
CA GLN A 71 9.57 11.93 9.43
C GLN A 71 9.74 10.42 9.37
N TYR A 72 10.00 9.91 8.18
CA TYR A 72 10.17 8.50 7.88
C TYR A 72 11.48 8.26 7.14
N VAL A 73 11.97 7.03 7.25
CA VAL A 73 13.09 6.55 6.45
C VAL A 73 12.69 5.27 5.72
N SER A 74 13.13 5.13 4.48
CA SER A 74 12.99 3.90 3.70
C SER A 74 13.63 2.73 4.44
N LEU A 75 12.89 1.62 4.59
CA LEU A 75 13.43 0.40 5.18
C LEU A 75 14.32 -0.38 4.21
N LEU A 76 14.25 -0.10 2.91
CA LEU A 76 15.05 -0.79 1.89
C LEU A 76 16.52 -0.34 1.91
N ASP A 77 16.74 0.96 2.03
CA ASP A 77 18.08 1.57 1.97
C ASP A 77 18.50 2.25 3.29
N GLY A 78 17.56 2.53 4.20
CA GLY A 78 17.84 3.19 5.47
C GLY A 78 18.33 4.64 5.35
N GLN A 79 18.30 5.24 4.15
CA GLN A 79 18.87 6.56 3.87
C GLN A 79 17.82 7.54 3.34
N ARG A 80 16.93 7.09 2.45
CA ARG A 80 15.95 7.96 1.81
C ARG A 80 14.98 8.52 2.83
N GLN A 81 15.01 9.85 2.97
CA GLN A 81 14.10 10.59 3.84
C GLN A 81 12.73 10.71 3.17
N LEU A 82 11.69 10.43 3.95
CA LEU A 82 10.32 10.36 3.52
C LEU A 82 9.42 11.15 4.46
N MET A 83 8.32 11.65 3.93
CA MET A 83 7.27 12.28 4.73
C MET A 83 5.88 11.91 4.20
N ILE A 84 4.88 12.03 5.07
CA ILE A 84 3.47 11.87 4.67
C ILE A 84 3.07 13.09 3.85
N GLY A 85 2.62 12.88 2.61
CA GLY A 85 2.12 13.97 1.76
C GLY A 85 0.79 14.53 2.26
N GLN A 86 0.52 15.81 1.98
CA GLN A 86 -0.66 16.54 2.49
C GLN A 86 -2.01 15.97 2.03
N GLN A 87 -2.02 15.24 0.92
CA GLN A 87 -3.23 14.60 0.37
C GLN A 87 -3.56 13.27 1.05
N SER A 88 -2.67 12.77 1.92
CA SER A 88 -2.90 11.53 2.65
C SER A 88 -3.88 11.75 3.81
N VAL A 89 -4.75 10.77 4.04
CA VAL A 89 -5.62 10.73 5.24
C VAL A 89 -4.82 10.60 6.55
N LEU A 90 -3.54 10.20 6.46
CA LEU A 90 -2.63 10.11 7.60
C LEU A 90 -1.89 11.42 7.86
N TYR A 91 -2.10 12.46 7.04
CA TYR A 91 -1.43 13.74 7.24
C TYR A 91 -1.95 14.43 8.52
N GLY A 92 -1.04 14.85 9.41
CA GLY A 92 -1.39 15.60 10.62
C GLY A 92 -2.08 14.80 11.73
N VAL A 93 -2.14 13.47 11.63
CA VAL A 93 -2.69 12.64 12.72
C VAL A 93 -1.81 12.73 13.97
N GLN A 94 -2.42 12.75 15.16
CA GLN A 94 -1.69 12.89 16.43
C GLN A 94 -0.67 11.77 16.68
N ARG A 95 -1.01 10.56 16.25
CA ARG A 95 -0.15 9.38 16.36
C ARG A 95 0.10 8.80 14.98
N ALA A 96 1.17 9.26 14.36
CA ALA A 96 1.64 8.72 13.10
C ALA A 96 2.00 7.22 13.27
N PRO A 97 1.73 6.37 12.25
CA PRO A 97 2.06 4.95 12.33
C PRO A 97 3.57 4.69 12.38
N ASN A 98 3.99 3.70 13.16
CA ASN A 98 5.41 3.33 13.24
C ASN A 98 5.96 2.79 11.91
N TYR A 99 5.14 2.04 11.18
CA TYR A 99 5.50 1.39 9.92
C TYR A 99 4.39 1.59 8.89
N VAL A 100 4.81 1.88 7.67
CA VAL A 100 3.91 2.08 6.53
C VAL A 100 4.47 1.42 5.28
N VAL A 101 3.59 1.08 4.35
CA VAL A 101 3.94 0.91 2.93
C VAL A 101 3.34 2.04 2.11
N TYR A 102 3.98 2.35 0.99
CA TYR A 102 3.55 3.39 0.07
C TYR A 102 3.67 2.92 -1.39
N SER A 103 2.83 3.47 -2.27
CA SER A 103 2.86 3.06 -3.69
C SER A 103 4.09 3.58 -4.43
N HIS A 104 4.42 4.85 -4.23
CA HIS A 104 5.59 5.51 -4.79
C HIS A 104 5.92 6.79 -3.99
N GLY A 105 7.14 7.29 -4.13
CA GLY A 105 7.58 8.57 -3.57
C GLY A 105 7.71 9.63 -4.66
N ILE A 106 7.37 10.87 -4.35
CA ILE A 106 7.56 12.02 -5.24
C ILE A 106 8.58 12.96 -4.61
N ASP A 107 9.64 13.27 -5.34
CA ASP A 107 10.53 14.38 -4.97
C ASP A 107 9.83 15.69 -5.32
N THR A 108 9.50 16.48 -4.30
CA THR A 108 8.83 17.76 -4.47
C THR A 108 9.83 18.92 -4.56
N GLY A 109 11.14 18.66 -4.40
CA GLY A 109 12.18 19.67 -4.22
C GLY A 109 12.04 20.46 -2.91
N ALA A 110 10.99 20.20 -2.12
CA ALA A 110 10.79 20.77 -0.80
C ALA A 110 11.57 19.95 0.25
N HIS A 111 11.80 20.56 1.42
CA HIS A 111 12.36 19.87 2.58
C HIS A 111 13.69 19.12 2.30
N ASN A 112 14.63 19.76 1.59
CA ASN A 112 16.00 19.28 1.39
C ASN A 112 16.10 17.85 0.78
N GLY A 113 15.32 17.55 -0.26
CA GLY A 113 15.36 16.25 -0.94
C GLY A 113 14.58 15.14 -0.22
N THR A 114 13.61 15.53 0.61
CA THR A 114 12.65 14.60 1.23
C THR A 114 11.56 14.26 0.22
N TYR A 115 11.26 12.97 0.08
CA TYR A 115 10.21 12.50 -0.81
C TYR A 115 8.87 12.44 -0.08
N GLU A 116 7.79 12.91 -0.72
CA GLU A 116 6.43 12.69 -0.23
C GLU A 116 5.95 11.29 -0.63
N MET A 117 5.45 10.53 0.34
CA MET A 117 4.86 9.21 0.11
C MET A 117 3.41 9.32 -0.41
N ILE A 118 3.10 8.59 -1.47
CA ILE A 118 1.77 8.58 -2.11
C ILE A 118 1.07 7.22 -1.91
N HIS A 119 -0.23 7.28 -1.60
CA HIS A 119 -1.09 6.12 -1.25
C HIS A 119 -0.46 5.27 -0.15
N ILE A 120 -0.57 5.77 1.08
CA ILE A 120 0.08 5.20 2.27
C ILE A 120 -0.89 4.28 2.99
N SER A 121 -0.41 3.13 3.43
CA SER A 121 -1.14 2.21 4.32
C SER A 121 -0.30 1.88 5.54
N GLN A 122 -0.91 1.94 6.72
CA GLN A 122 -0.29 1.45 7.95
C GLN A 122 -0.12 -0.07 7.89
N ILE A 123 0.99 -0.57 8.42
CA ILE A 123 1.30 -1.99 8.51
C ILE A 123 1.91 -2.35 9.85
N GLU A 124 1.97 -3.66 10.14
CA GLU A 124 2.84 -4.23 11.16
C GLU A 124 4.17 -4.66 10.54
N SER A 125 5.27 -4.50 11.27
CA SER A 125 6.59 -4.91 10.79
C SER A 125 6.69 -6.41 10.53
N GLN A 126 5.94 -7.23 11.27
CA GLN A 126 5.93 -8.69 11.09
C GLN A 126 5.41 -9.09 9.71
N TRP A 127 4.43 -8.35 9.16
CA TRP A 127 3.86 -8.66 7.84
C TRP A 127 4.90 -8.52 6.72
N LEU A 128 5.88 -7.62 6.86
CA LEU A 128 6.99 -7.49 5.92
C LEU A 128 7.93 -8.70 5.97
N ILE A 129 8.19 -9.22 7.17
CA ILE A 129 9.02 -10.41 7.39
C ILE A 129 8.33 -11.64 6.78
N ASP A 130 7.02 -11.76 6.99
CA ASP A 130 6.22 -12.87 6.47
C ASP A 130 6.12 -12.83 4.94
N ALA A 131 5.88 -11.65 4.36
CA ALA A 131 5.65 -11.50 2.93
C ALA A 131 6.94 -11.45 2.09
N ALA A 132 8.01 -10.84 2.62
CA ALA A 132 9.26 -10.61 1.90
C ALA A 132 10.49 -10.90 2.79
N PRO A 133 10.66 -12.15 3.26
CA PRO A 133 11.74 -12.51 4.18
C PRO A 133 13.14 -12.25 3.61
N ALA A 134 13.30 -12.24 2.29
CA ALA A 134 14.57 -11.92 1.63
C ALA A 134 15.00 -10.45 1.82
N LEU A 135 14.04 -9.52 1.92
CA LEU A 135 14.29 -8.09 2.11
C LEU A 135 14.48 -7.74 3.60
N TYR A 136 13.76 -8.42 4.48
CA TYR A 136 13.62 -8.04 5.89
C TYR A 136 14.24 -9.04 6.88
N ARG A 137 15.25 -9.81 6.45
CA ARG A 137 15.89 -10.81 7.33
C ARG A 137 16.28 -10.16 8.66
N PRO A 138 15.87 -10.74 9.80
CA PRO A 138 16.40 -10.33 11.08
C PRO A 138 17.92 -10.56 11.00
N GLY A 139 18.69 -9.47 11.03
CA GLY A 139 20.15 -9.59 11.11
C GLY A 139 20.46 -10.49 12.29
N LYS A 140 21.23 -11.56 12.06
CA LYS A 140 21.86 -12.28 13.18
C LYS A 140 22.69 -11.23 13.91
N ARG A 141 22.16 -10.72 15.03
CA ARG A 141 22.92 -9.90 15.95
C ARG A 141 24.18 -10.69 16.29
N LYS A 142 25.34 -10.21 15.84
CA LYS A 142 26.64 -10.63 16.37
C LYS A 142 26.87 -9.91 17.68
#